data_AF-A0A832Q800-F1
#
_entry.id   AF-A0A832Q800-F1
#
_cell.length_a   1.000
_cell.length_b   1.000
_cell.length_c   1.000
_cell.angle_alpha   90.00
_cell.angle_beta   90.00
_cell.angle_gamma   90.00
#
_symmetry.space_group_name_H-M   'P 1'
#
loop_
_entity.id
_entity.type
_entity.pdbx_description
1 polymer ?
#
loop_
_entity_poly.entity_id
_entity_poly.type
_entity_poly.pdbx_seq_one_letter_code
_entity_poly.pdbx_strand_id
1 'polypeptide(L)'
;RSMALLNGQPVIGFQIVRAFGASALGVAKDARARVEELKLKYPQITFAEASSTVEYIQESFDASMRMLLEGAILAVLVVWVFLRDWRATLISAAALPLSIIPTFWVIYMFGYTLNILTLVALTLVVGILVDDAIVEVENIIRHLRNGKTPRQAAMDAAIEIGLAVVATTLAICAVFIPVAFMGSIAGEFFRPFGLTVAIAVLFSLLVARMLTPMMAAYLLKPQHREEKPSRLLKWYLVKVRWCLQHRLVVVIVSSVVMGLMLSLFRYLPTGFAPAGDNGFTQLSVSLPPGAQMADTYAAAEQARHIVSEFPEVTSVYTTIGASGSDGMGGGSVGAVRSATLTIQLDKDSGVTGLQQDFERRATEKLRVIAGARVEFQGAGGDRFQLTLVGDDSTALTAAAAAVERELRSIPGLGTINSSAALQKPEIVIRMDPQRAAELGVTTEQLSTVTRIATSGDIATGLAKFNLDNRQIPIRVRLNDNSRTNLDRLRQLTVMGSRGPVPLVNVADVSLGSGPSEITRVNRRRDITLSANLNGLPLGDILQQ
;
A
#
# COMPACT_ATOMS: atom_id res chain seq x y z
N ARG A 1 -20.11 15.84 12.87
CA ARG A 1 -19.66 15.72 14.27
C ARG A 1 -18.55 14.68 14.26
N SER A 2 -17.43 14.94 14.91
CA SER A 2 -16.31 14.00 14.98
C SER A 2 -15.76 13.93 16.39
N MET A 3 -15.16 12.80 16.74
CA MET A 3 -14.48 12.57 18.02
C MET A 3 -13.25 11.70 17.77
N ALA A 4 -12.19 11.95 18.51
CA ALA A 4 -10.98 11.14 18.50
C ALA A 4 -10.66 10.66 19.92
N LEU A 5 -10.24 9.41 20.03
CA LEU A 5 -9.91 8.74 21.29
C LEU A 5 -8.57 8.02 21.13
N LEU A 6 -7.73 8.07 22.16
CA LEU A 6 -6.51 7.27 22.25
C LEU A 6 -6.65 6.38 23.47
N ASN A 7 -6.65 5.06 23.27
CA ASN A 7 -6.84 4.07 24.34
C ASN A 7 -8.08 4.34 25.21
N GLY A 8 -9.16 4.84 24.60
CA GLY A 8 -10.43 5.19 25.27
C GLY A 8 -10.46 6.57 25.92
N GLN A 9 -9.37 7.34 25.90
CA GLN A 9 -9.33 8.70 26.42
C GLN A 9 -9.60 9.71 25.30
N PRO A 10 -10.47 10.72 25.49
CA PRO A 10 -10.70 11.76 24.50
C PRO A 10 -9.43 12.57 24.21
N VAL A 11 -9.05 12.66 22.94
CA VAL A 11 -7.86 13.39 22.49
C VAL A 11 -8.18 14.32 21.33
N ILE A 12 -7.29 15.29 21.09
CA ILE A 12 -7.28 16.10 19.87
C ILE A 12 -6.23 15.50 18.94
N GLY A 13 -6.68 14.88 17.86
CA GLY A 13 -5.81 14.30 16.85
C GLY A 13 -5.34 15.33 15.83
N PHE A 14 -4.06 15.29 15.48
CA PHE A 14 -3.48 16.01 14.35
C PHE A 14 -2.84 15.00 13.41
N GLN A 15 -3.04 15.18 12.11
CA GLN A 15 -2.41 14.35 11.10
C GLN A 15 -1.38 15.19 10.34
N ILE A 16 -0.17 14.65 10.19
CA ILE A 16 0.89 15.26 9.40
C ILE A 16 1.05 14.42 8.14
N VAL A 17 0.77 15.04 7.00
CA VAL A 17 0.93 14.41 5.69
C VAL A 17 2.08 15.07 4.97
N ARG A 18 2.98 14.26 4.41
CA ARG A 18 4.10 14.76 3.60
C ARG A 18 3.59 15.40 2.31
N ALA A 19 4.25 16.46 1.87
CA ALA A 19 4.03 17.00 0.54
C ALA A 19 4.55 16.04 -0.55
N PHE A 20 4.04 16.18 -1.78
CA PHE A 20 4.54 15.43 -2.92
C PHE A 20 6.04 15.70 -3.13
N GLY A 21 6.84 14.66 -3.34
CA GLY A 21 8.30 14.74 -3.47
C GLY A 21 9.07 14.89 -2.15
N ALA A 22 8.42 15.14 -1.00
CA ALA A 22 9.10 15.21 0.29
C ALA A 22 9.44 13.83 0.85
N SER A 23 10.61 13.71 1.49
CA SER A 23 11.04 12.51 2.20
C SER A 23 10.19 12.26 3.45
N ALA A 24 9.65 11.05 3.58
CA ALA A 24 8.87 10.66 4.77
C ALA A 24 9.71 10.74 6.06
N LEU A 25 10.96 10.26 6.01
CA LEU A 25 11.89 10.29 7.15
C LEU A 25 12.27 11.72 7.52
N GLY A 26 12.51 12.59 6.53
CA GLY A 26 12.84 14.00 6.76
C GLY A 26 11.70 14.75 7.44
N VAL A 27 10.49 14.65 6.88
CA VAL A 27 9.29 15.29 7.45
C VAL A 27 9.00 14.79 8.86
N ALA A 28 9.18 13.49 9.11
CA ALA A 28 8.96 12.92 10.44
C ALA A 28 9.97 13.41 11.47
N LYS A 29 11.25 13.52 11.10
CA LYS A 29 12.30 14.06 11.97
C LYS A 29 12.01 15.50 12.34
N ASP A 30 11.65 16.33 11.36
CA ASP A 30 11.33 17.75 11.58
C ASP A 30 10.05 17.90 12.41
N ALA A 31 9.03 17.09 12.13
CA ALA A 31 7.79 17.08 12.91
C ALA A 31 8.02 16.69 14.37
N ARG A 32 8.77 15.61 14.63
CA ARG A 32 9.11 15.16 16.00
C ARG A 32 9.92 16.23 16.74
N ALA A 33 10.89 16.87 16.08
CA ALA A 33 11.66 17.97 16.67
C ALA A 33 10.75 19.14 17.09
N ARG A 34 9.80 19.54 16.24
CA ARG A 34 8.82 20.59 16.57
C ARG A 34 7.86 20.20 17.67
N VAL A 35 7.44 18.94 17.75
CA VAL A 35 6.59 18.45 18.84
C VAL A 35 7.35 18.50 20.17
N GLU A 36 8.63 18.15 20.20
CA GLU A 36 9.45 18.28 21.41
C GLU A 36 9.66 19.75 21.84
N GLU A 37 9.86 20.67 20.89
CA GLU A 37 9.86 22.12 21.18
C GLU A 37 8.53 22.59 21.82
N LEU A 38 7.39 22.11 21.29
CA LEU A 38 6.06 22.44 21.81
C LEU A 38 5.81 21.83 23.20
N LYS A 39 6.30 20.62 23.44
CA LYS A 39 6.22 19.94 24.73
C LYS A 39 6.97 20.70 25.83
N LEU A 40 8.13 21.28 25.50
CA LEU A 40 8.88 22.16 26.42
C LEU A 40 8.15 23.48 26.67
N LYS A 41 7.49 24.05 25.65
CA LYS A 41 6.77 25.32 25.76
C LYS A 41 5.43 25.20 26.51
N TYR A 42 4.77 24.05 26.42
CA TYR A 42 3.46 23.78 27.01
C TYR A 42 3.48 22.50 27.85
N PRO A 43 4.14 22.49 29.02
CA PRO A 43 4.28 21.29 29.86
C PRO A 43 2.95 20.73 30.38
N GLN A 44 1.87 21.51 30.33
CA GLN A 44 0.51 21.10 30.66
C GLN A 44 -0.17 20.24 29.58
N ILE A 45 0.44 20.09 28.39
CA ILE A 45 -0.10 19.30 27.28
C ILE A 45 0.79 18.08 27.05
N THR A 46 0.19 16.89 27.07
CA THR A 46 0.86 15.64 26.72
C THR A 46 0.68 15.34 25.23
N PHE A 47 1.79 15.22 24.51
CA PHE A 47 1.80 14.77 23.11
C PHE A 47 2.11 13.27 23.06
N ALA A 48 1.31 12.52 22.31
CA ALA A 48 1.51 11.09 22.06
C ALA A 48 1.40 10.81 20.56
N GLU A 49 2.32 10.03 20.02
CA GLU A 49 2.28 9.56 18.63
C GLU A 49 1.26 8.42 18.52
N ALA A 50 0.18 8.62 17.76
CA ALA A 50 -0.90 7.64 17.64
C ALA A 50 -0.55 6.50 16.67
N SER A 51 -0.01 6.84 15.49
CA SER A 51 0.36 5.89 14.44
C SER A 51 1.34 6.52 13.47
N SER A 52 2.27 5.73 12.93
CA SER A 52 3.25 6.22 11.96
C SER A 52 3.74 5.14 11.02
N THR A 53 3.76 5.44 9.71
CA THR A 53 4.34 4.58 8.67
C THR A 53 5.85 4.76 8.56
N VAL A 54 6.42 5.75 9.24
CA VAL A 54 7.83 6.16 9.07
C VAL A 54 8.77 5.09 9.61
N GLU A 55 8.41 4.46 10.73
CA GLU A 55 9.22 3.40 11.36
C GLU A 55 9.37 2.20 10.42
N TYR A 56 8.28 1.74 9.80
CA TYR A 56 8.33 0.70 8.77
C TYR A 56 9.25 1.08 7.58
N ILE A 57 9.18 2.33 7.12
CA ILE A 57 10.05 2.81 6.03
C ILE A 57 11.52 2.80 6.46
N GLN A 58 11.81 3.23 7.70
CA GLN A 58 13.16 3.26 8.25
C GLN A 58 13.73 1.84 8.40
N GLU A 59 12.97 0.94 9.03
CA GLU A 59 13.35 -0.46 9.20
C GLU A 59 13.58 -1.15 7.85
N SER A 60 12.69 -0.94 6.88
CA SER A 60 12.83 -1.50 5.53
C SER A 60 14.10 -1.00 4.84
N PHE A 61 14.43 0.29 5.00
CA PHE A 61 15.65 0.88 4.47
C PHE A 61 16.89 0.29 5.15
N ASP A 62 16.92 0.25 6.49
CA ASP A 62 18.03 -0.25 7.29
C ASP A 62 18.27 -1.74 7.02
N ALA A 63 17.20 -2.55 6.97
CA ALA A 63 17.26 -3.96 6.64
C ALA A 63 17.81 -4.18 5.23
N SER A 64 17.35 -3.42 4.24
CA SER A 64 17.84 -3.51 2.86
C SER A 64 19.31 -3.10 2.75
N MET A 65 19.73 -2.05 3.47
CA MET A 65 21.13 -1.61 3.48
C MET A 65 22.04 -2.65 4.14
N ARG A 66 21.58 -3.28 5.23
CA ARG A 66 22.27 -4.42 5.87
C ARG A 66 22.39 -5.59 4.90
N MET A 67 21.31 -5.99 4.22
CA MET A 67 21.36 -7.06 3.22
C MET A 67 22.33 -6.76 2.07
N LEU A 68 22.38 -5.51 1.60
CA LEU A 68 23.32 -5.10 0.55
C LEU A 68 24.77 -5.24 1.05
N LEU A 69 25.06 -4.79 2.28
CA LEU A 69 26.39 -4.87 2.86
C LEU A 69 26.80 -6.31 3.19
N GLU A 70 25.92 -7.11 3.78
CA GLU A 70 26.12 -8.53 4.03
C GLU A 70 26.33 -9.30 2.73
N GLY A 71 25.51 -9.03 1.71
CA GLY A 71 25.64 -9.61 0.37
C GLY A 71 26.98 -9.26 -0.27
N ALA A 72 27.44 -8.00 -0.16
CA ALA A 72 28.74 -7.58 -0.65
C ALA A 72 29.89 -8.28 0.09
N ILE A 73 29.83 -8.37 1.42
CA ILE A 73 30.84 -9.07 2.22
C ILE A 73 30.88 -10.56 1.87
N LEU A 74 29.72 -11.22 1.76
CA LEU A 74 29.62 -12.61 1.37
C LEU A 74 30.18 -12.83 -0.04
N ALA A 75 29.88 -11.96 -1.00
CA ALA A 75 30.45 -12.04 -2.34
C ALA A 75 31.98 -11.95 -2.31
N VAL A 76 32.55 -11.00 -1.55
CA VAL A 76 34.01 -10.87 -1.38
C VAL A 76 34.62 -12.10 -0.69
N LEU A 77 33.95 -12.66 0.33
CA LEU A 77 34.41 -13.88 0.99
C LEU A 77 34.40 -15.09 0.05
N VAL A 78 33.35 -15.24 -0.76
CA VAL A 78 33.25 -16.30 -1.76
C VAL A 78 34.38 -16.15 -2.79
N VAL A 79 34.59 -14.95 -3.32
CA VAL A 79 35.71 -14.65 -4.23
C VAL A 79 37.04 -15.04 -3.61
N TRP A 80 37.27 -14.68 -2.35
CA TRP A 80 38.50 -15.01 -1.63
C TRP A 80 38.73 -16.52 -1.50
N VAL A 81 37.67 -17.27 -1.18
CA VAL A 81 37.72 -18.73 -1.06
C VAL A 81 38.05 -19.39 -2.42
N PHE A 82 37.48 -18.89 -3.51
CA PHE A 82 37.71 -19.43 -4.86
C PHE A 82 39.10 -19.07 -5.40
N LEU A 83 39.48 -17.79 -5.38
CA LEU A 83 40.73 -17.31 -5.97
C LEU A 83 41.96 -17.63 -5.11
N ARG A 84 41.79 -17.74 -3.77
CA ARG A 84 42.86 -17.95 -2.78
C ARG A 84 44.02 -16.96 -2.89
N ASP A 85 43.78 -15.80 -3.50
CA ASP A 85 44.70 -14.68 -3.67
C ASP A 85 44.02 -13.39 -3.22
N TRP A 86 44.58 -12.76 -2.19
CA TRP A 86 44.03 -11.53 -1.62
C TRP A 86 44.09 -10.34 -2.57
N ARG A 87 45.05 -10.30 -3.51
CA ARG A 87 45.18 -9.21 -4.51
C ARG A 87 44.09 -9.31 -5.55
N ALA A 88 43.86 -10.52 -6.05
CA ALA A 88 42.78 -10.82 -6.97
C ALA A 88 41.42 -10.52 -6.34
N THR A 89 41.24 -10.94 -5.08
CA THR A 89 40.06 -10.62 -4.28
C THR A 89 39.86 -9.12 -4.12
N LEU A 90 40.93 -8.35 -3.82
CA LEU A 90 40.85 -6.90 -3.67
C LEU A 90 40.40 -6.21 -4.97
N ILE A 91 40.85 -6.69 -6.13
CA ILE A 91 40.46 -6.15 -7.43
C ILE A 91 38.96 -6.40 -7.67
N SER A 92 38.48 -7.63 -7.48
CA SER A 92 37.06 -7.94 -7.62
C SER A 92 36.19 -7.23 -6.58
N ALA A 93 36.68 -7.09 -5.34
CA ALA A 93 35.99 -6.37 -4.27
C ALA A 93 35.89 -4.86 -4.55
N ALA A 94 36.91 -4.26 -5.17
CA ALA A 94 36.88 -2.85 -5.56
C ALA A 94 35.89 -2.58 -6.70
N ALA A 95 35.60 -3.57 -7.55
CA ALA A 95 34.65 -3.43 -8.65
C ALA A 95 33.21 -3.17 -8.16
N LEU A 96 32.83 -3.71 -6.99
CA LEU A 96 31.52 -3.51 -6.37
C LEU A 96 31.20 -2.03 -6.11
N PRO A 97 31.93 -1.30 -5.24
CA PRO A 97 31.64 0.10 -4.97
C PRO A 97 31.82 0.97 -6.21
N LEU A 98 32.79 0.66 -7.07
CA LEU A 98 33.03 1.39 -8.32
C LEU A 98 31.86 1.29 -9.31
N SER A 99 31.04 0.23 -9.22
CA SER A 99 29.85 0.06 -10.06
C SER A 99 28.58 0.61 -9.40
N ILE A 100 28.44 0.41 -8.08
CA ILE A 100 27.26 0.83 -7.31
C ILE A 100 27.20 2.36 -7.11
N ILE A 101 28.31 3.02 -6.83
CA ILE A 101 28.32 4.47 -6.56
C ILE A 101 27.84 5.28 -7.78
N PRO A 102 28.33 5.04 -9.01
CA PRO A 102 27.80 5.70 -10.20
C PRO A 102 26.32 5.38 -10.46
N THR A 103 25.88 4.18 -10.08
CA THR A 103 24.46 3.80 -10.18
C THR A 103 23.58 4.71 -9.33
N PHE A 104 23.96 4.97 -8.08
CA PHE A 104 23.24 5.93 -7.24
C PHE A 104 23.20 7.33 -7.85
N TRP A 105 24.31 7.76 -8.47
CA TRP A 105 24.37 9.07 -9.12
C TRP A 105 23.39 9.19 -10.30
N VAL A 106 23.30 8.17 -11.15
CA VAL A 106 22.37 8.19 -12.29
C VAL A 106 20.91 8.08 -11.85
N ILE A 107 20.59 7.23 -10.86
CA ILE A 107 19.24 7.12 -10.29
C ILE A 107 18.80 8.46 -9.70
N TYR A 108 19.71 9.14 -8.99
CA TYR A 108 19.48 10.49 -8.48
C TYR A 108 19.22 11.50 -9.60
N MET A 109 19.96 11.42 -10.72
CA MET A 109 19.74 12.28 -11.90
C MET A 109 18.37 12.05 -12.53
N PHE A 110 17.86 10.81 -12.55
CA PHE A 110 16.50 10.49 -13.00
C PHE A 110 15.40 10.87 -12.00
N GLY A 111 15.75 11.42 -10.83
CA GLY A 111 14.80 11.83 -9.80
C GLY A 111 14.15 10.64 -9.08
N TYR A 112 14.74 9.45 -9.16
CA TYR A 112 14.24 8.27 -8.45
C TYR A 112 14.68 8.30 -6.99
N THR A 113 13.76 7.88 -6.13
CA THR A 113 13.99 7.78 -4.68
C THR A 113 14.49 6.39 -4.32
N LEU A 114 15.19 6.30 -3.19
CA LEU A 114 15.51 5.00 -2.59
C LEU A 114 14.26 4.45 -1.90
N ASN A 115 13.67 3.44 -2.53
CA ASN A 115 12.53 2.69 -2.05
C ASN A 115 12.81 1.18 -2.08
N ILE A 116 11.89 0.38 -1.53
CA ILE A 116 12.00 -1.07 -1.45
C ILE A 116 12.38 -1.70 -2.80
N LEU A 117 11.76 -1.29 -3.91
CA LEU A 117 12.03 -1.88 -5.22
C LEU A 117 13.41 -1.51 -5.75
N THR A 118 13.84 -0.25 -5.63
CA THR A 118 15.21 0.14 -6.01
C THR A 118 16.28 -0.54 -5.15
N LEU A 119 15.98 -0.80 -3.87
CA LEU A 119 16.89 -1.49 -2.98
C LEU A 119 16.98 -2.98 -3.33
N VAL A 120 15.86 -3.64 -3.62
CA VAL A 120 15.84 -5.02 -4.15
C VAL A 120 16.60 -5.12 -5.46
N ALA A 121 16.46 -4.14 -6.36
CA ALA A 121 17.25 -4.07 -7.59
C ALA A 121 18.75 -4.01 -7.28
N LEU A 122 19.18 -3.15 -6.35
CA LEU A 122 20.58 -3.05 -5.97
C LEU A 122 21.12 -4.35 -5.36
N THR A 123 20.37 -4.96 -4.44
CA THR A 123 20.74 -6.24 -3.81
C THR A 123 20.88 -7.36 -4.83
N LEU A 124 19.95 -7.46 -5.79
CA LEU A 124 20.04 -8.41 -6.92
C LEU A 124 21.31 -8.17 -7.74
N VAL A 125 21.60 -6.91 -8.04
CA VAL A 125 22.72 -6.56 -8.91
C VAL A 125 24.06 -6.83 -8.23
N VAL A 126 24.21 -6.72 -6.91
CA VAL A 126 25.47 -7.09 -6.21
C VAL A 126 26.02 -8.44 -6.67
N GLY A 127 25.17 -9.45 -6.84
CA GLY A 127 25.59 -10.77 -7.34
C GLY A 127 26.07 -10.74 -8.80
N ILE A 128 25.38 -9.99 -9.66
CA ILE A 128 25.71 -9.83 -11.08
C ILE A 128 27.02 -9.04 -11.26
N LEU A 129 27.21 -7.97 -10.48
CA LEU A 129 28.38 -7.09 -10.58
C LEU A 129 29.71 -7.82 -10.33
N VAL A 130 29.69 -8.76 -9.37
CA VAL A 130 30.89 -9.47 -8.96
C VAL A 130 31.29 -10.51 -9.99
N ASP A 131 30.32 -11.11 -10.67
CA ASP A 131 30.57 -12.17 -11.65
C ASP A 131 31.47 -11.69 -12.80
N ASP A 132 31.16 -10.53 -13.41
CA ASP A 132 31.97 -9.95 -14.50
C ASP A 132 33.43 -9.75 -14.07
N ALA A 133 33.62 -9.19 -12.86
CA ALA A 133 34.94 -8.94 -12.32
C ALA A 133 35.69 -10.23 -11.95
N ILE A 134 34.99 -11.27 -11.48
CA ILE A 134 35.60 -12.58 -11.20
C ILE A 134 36.07 -13.21 -12.52
N VAL A 135 35.20 -13.29 -13.53
CA VAL A 135 35.51 -13.96 -14.81
C VAL A 135 36.71 -13.29 -15.48
N GLU A 136 36.78 -11.96 -15.45
CA GLU A 136 37.91 -11.21 -15.97
C GLU A 136 39.20 -11.49 -15.16
N VAL A 137 39.15 -11.39 -13.83
CA VAL A 137 40.33 -11.64 -12.97
C VAL A 137 40.83 -13.08 -13.09
N GLU A 138 39.95 -14.07 -13.13
CA GLU A 138 40.29 -15.49 -13.32
C GLU A 138 40.97 -15.71 -14.67
N ASN A 139 40.47 -15.08 -15.74
CA ASN A 139 41.10 -15.17 -17.05
C ASN A 139 42.50 -14.53 -17.06
N ILE A 140 42.67 -13.39 -16.40
CA ILE A 140 43.99 -12.74 -16.26
C ILE A 140 44.96 -13.65 -15.49
N ILE A 141 44.52 -14.27 -14.40
CA ILE A 141 45.31 -15.22 -13.61
C ILE A 141 45.71 -16.43 -14.46
N ARG A 142 44.81 -16.95 -15.29
CA ARG A 142 45.11 -18.03 -16.24
C ARG A 142 46.24 -17.65 -17.21
N HIS A 143 46.23 -16.43 -17.75
CA HIS A 143 47.31 -15.93 -18.61
C HIS A 143 48.63 -15.68 -17.87
N LEU A 144 48.56 -15.20 -16.62
CA LEU A 144 49.72 -15.05 -15.74
C LEU A 144 50.40 -16.40 -15.45
N ARG A 145 49.61 -17.47 -15.27
CA ARG A 145 50.12 -18.83 -15.05
C ARG A 145 50.81 -19.42 -16.28
N ASN A 146 50.44 -18.95 -17.48
CA ASN A 146 51.11 -19.31 -18.73
C ASN A 146 52.44 -18.54 -18.93
N GLY A 147 52.95 -17.85 -17.90
CA GLY A 147 54.24 -17.17 -17.91
C GLY A 147 54.24 -15.75 -18.49
N LYS A 148 53.06 -15.18 -18.80
CA LYS A 148 52.95 -13.81 -19.33
C LYS A 148 53.18 -12.76 -18.24
N THR A 149 53.68 -11.59 -18.64
CA THR A 149 53.79 -10.44 -17.73
C THR A 149 52.40 -9.91 -17.34
N PRO A 150 52.19 -9.29 -16.16
CA PRO A 150 50.86 -8.83 -15.72
C PRO A 150 50.15 -7.91 -16.71
N ARG A 151 50.90 -7.00 -17.36
CA ARG A 151 50.34 -6.09 -18.36
C ARG A 151 49.91 -6.82 -19.64
N GLN A 152 50.71 -7.77 -20.11
CA GLN A 152 50.35 -8.57 -21.29
C GLN A 152 49.19 -9.53 -20.97
N ALA A 153 49.22 -10.19 -19.81
CA ALA A 153 48.16 -11.06 -19.35
C ALA A 153 46.82 -10.34 -19.24
N ALA A 154 46.82 -9.12 -18.66
CA ALA A 154 45.61 -8.29 -18.57
C ALA A 154 45.05 -7.92 -19.95
N MET A 155 45.91 -7.55 -20.89
CA MET A 155 45.49 -7.13 -22.23
C MET A 155 44.97 -8.31 -23.06
N ASP A 156 45.68 -9.44 -23.05
CA ASP A 156 45.28 -10.65 -23.78
C ASP A 156 44.00 -11.26 -23.21
N ALA A 157 43.89 -11.33 -21.88
CA ALA A 157 42.68 -11.80 -21.21
C ALA A 157 41.48 -10.94 -21.58
N ALA A 158 41.64 -9.61 -21.53
CA ALA A 158 40.57 -8.69 -21.88
C ALA A 158 40.13 -8.85 -23.34
N ILE A 159 41.04 -9.09 -24.28
CA ILE A 159 40.70 -9.28 -25.70
C ILE A 159 39.97 -10.62 -25.89
N GLU A 160 40.39 -11.68 -25.21
CA GLU A 160 39.86 -13.04 -25.41
C GLU A 160 38.38 -13.17 -25.04
N ILE A 161 37.96 -12.65 -23.88
CA ILE A 161 36.59 -12.82 -23.38
C ILE A 161 35.71 -11.57 -23.56
N GLY A 162 36.27 -10.47 -24.06
CA GLY A 162 35.60 -9.16 -24.09
C GLY A 162 34.23 -9.18 -24.78
N LEU A 163 34.11 -9.85 -25.93
CA LEU A 163 32.83 -9.95 -26.65
C LEU A 163 31.77 -10.73 -25.85
N ALA A 164 32.19 -11.79 -25.16
CA ALA A 164 31.28 -12.64 -24.38
C ALA A 164 30.72 -11.90 -23.16
N VAL A 165 31.55 -11.15 -22.44
CA VAL A 165 31.13 -10.35 -21.28
C VAL A 165 30.19 -9.21 -21.72
N VAL A 166 30.49 -8.52 -22.83
CA VAL A 166 29.58 -7.51 -23.39
C VAL A 166 28.25 -8.14 -23.83
N ALA A 167 28.26 -9.28 -24.51
CA ALA A 167 27.03 -9.93 -24.97
C ALA A 167 26.14 -10.41 -23.80
N THR A 168 26.73 -10.98 -22.76
CA THR A 168 26.00 -11.45 -21.57
C THR A 168 25.40 -10.30 -20.78
N THR A 169 26.15 -9.22 -20.53
CA THR A 169 25.64 -8.01 -19.87
C THR A 169 24.53 -7.33 -20.69
N LEU A 170 24.67 -7.22 -22.01
CA LEU A 170 23.60 -6.69 -22.87
C LEU A 170 22.35 -7.60 -22.90
N ALA A 171 22.51 -8.92 -22.77
CA ALA A 171 21.38 -9.82 -22.63
C ALA A 171 20.63 -9.58 -21.31
N ILE A 172 21.35 -9.34 -20.20
CA ILE A 172 20.73 -8.93 -18.92
C ILE A 172 19.96 -7.61 -19.10
N CYS A 173 20.56 -6.62 -19.75
CA CYS A 173 19.87 -5.38 -20.09
C CYS A 173 18.61 -5.63 -20.95
N ALA A 174 18.67 -6.51 -21.94
CA ALA A 174 17.52 -6.86 -22.78
C ALA A 174 16.37 -7.53 -22.01
N VAL A 175 16.67 -8.19 -20.88
CA VAL A 175 15.66 -8.77 -19.98
C VAL A 175 15.04 -7.72 -19.06
N PHE A 176 15.84 -6.81 -18.49
CA PHE A 176 15.37 -5.86 -17.48
C PHE A 176 14.87 -4.51 -18.02
N ILE A 177 15.34 -4.06 -19.18
CA ILE A 177 14.86 -2.82 -19.82
C ILE A 177 13.35 -2.89 -20.12
N PRO A 178 12.77 -3.98 -20.67
CA PRO A 178 11.33 -4.09 -20.90
C PRO A 178 10.48 -3.91 -19.64
N VAL A 179 10.99 -4.32 -18.48
CA VAL A 179 10.31 -4.12 -17.18
C VAL A 179 10.09 -2.63 -16.90
N ALA A 180 10.99 -1.77 -17.36
CA ALA A 180 10.84 -0.33 -17.20
C ALA A 180 9.75 0.30 -18.10
N PHE A 181 9.29 -0.43 -19.10
CA PHE A 181 8.23 -0.03 -20.03
C PHE A 181 6.87 -0.68 -19.72
N MET A 182 6.75 -1.40 -18.59
CA MET A 182 5.44 -1.87 -18.14
C MET A 182 4.49 -0.67 -17.97
N GLY A 183 3.30 -0.76 -18.55
CA GLY A 183 2.25 0.24 -18.36
C GLY A 183 1.52 0.06 -17.03
N SER A 184 0.45 0.83 -16.82
CA SER A 184 -0.40 0.76 -15.63
C SER A 184 0.32 1.18 -14.34
N ILE A 185 -0.40 1.10 -13.22
CA ILE A 185 0.07 1.30 -11.85
C ILE A 185 1.30 0.43 -11.57
N ALA A 186 1.30 -0.83 -12.04
CA ALA A 186 2.46 -1.72 -11.91
C ALA A 186 3.72 -1.14 -12.54
N GLY A 187 3.59 -0.45 -13.69
CA GLY A 187 4.69 0.26 -14.35
C GLY A 187 5.35 1.32 -13.48
N GLU A 188 4.56 2.08 -12.71
CA GLU A 188 5.10 3.12 -11.81
C GLU A 188 5.99 2.53 -10.71
N PHE A 189 5.67 1.31 -10.24
CA PHE A 189 6.47 0.57 -9.27
C PHE A 189 7.73 -0.04 -9.90
N PHE A 190 7.60 -0.70 -11.05
CA PHE A 190 8.69 -1.48 -11.65
C PHE A 190 9.64 -0.68 -12.56
N ARG A 191 9.25 0.53 -12.99
CA ARG A 191 10.12 1.44 -13.76
C ARG A 191 11.44 1.77 -13.08
N PRO A 192 11.47 2.27 -11.82
CA PRO A 192 12.73 2.54 -11.14
C PRO A 192 13.53 1.25 -10.88
N PHE A 193 12.88 0.10 -10.67
CA PHE A 193 13.54 -1.19 -10.53
C PHE A 193 14.31 -1.59 -11.80
N GLY A 194 13.64 -1.66 -12.95
CA GLY A 194 14.26 -2.13 -14.20
C GLY A 194 15.40 -1.22 -14.67
N LEU A 195 15.23 0.11 -14.54
CA LEU A 195 16.27 1.06 -14.91
C LEU A 195 17.48 0.99 -13.97
N THR A 196 17.27 0.82 -12.66
CA THR A 196 18.34 0.64 -11.68
C THR A 196 19.21 -0.57 -12.02
N VAL A 197 18.58 -1.71 -12.34
CA VAL A 197 19.31 -2.93 -12.75
C VAL A 197 20.11 -2.69 -14.02
N ALA A 198 19.48 -2.14 -15.07
CA ALA A 198 20.15 -1.90 -16.34
C ALA A 198 21.35 -0.95 -16.20
N ILE A 199 21.20 0.17 -15.47
CA ILE A 199 22.28 1.12 -15.24
C ILE A 199 23.43 0.47 -14.45
N ALA A 200 23.10 -0.28 -13.40
CA ALA A 200 24.11 -0.93 -12.57
C ALA A 200 24.94 -1.96 -13.34
N VAL A 201 24.30 -2.77 -14.17
CA VAL A 201 24.99 -3.75 -15.04
C VAL A 201 25.83 -3.05 -16.11
N LEU A 202 25.39 -1.92 -16.66
CA LEU A 202 26.21 -1.14 -17.59
C LEU A 202 27.46 -0.55 -16.93
N PHE A 203 27.35 -0.06 -15.69
CA PHE A 203 28.52 0.37 -14.94
C PHE A 203 29.42 -0.81 -14.55
N SER A 204 28.85 -1.98 -14.23
CA SER A 204 29.61 -3.23 -14.05
C SER A 204 30.50 -3.51 -15.24
N LEU A 205 29.91 -3.49 -16.44
CA LEU A 205 30.61 -3.76 -17.68
C LEU A 205 31.75 -2.76 -17.88
N LEU A 206 31.50 -1.46 -17.64
CA LEU A 206 32.52 -0.43 -17.74
C LEU A 206 33.69 -0.69 -16.78
N VAL A 207 33.37 -1.01 -15.52
CA VAL A 207 34.38 -1.29 -14.49
C VAL A 207 35.16 -2.56 -14.82
N ALA A 208 34.47 -3.65 -15.18
CA ALA A 208 35.07 -4.93 -15.55
C ALA A 208 35.97 -4.83 -16.79
N ARG A 209 35.64 -3.95 -17.75
CA ARG A 209 36.41 -3.79 -18.99
C ARG A 209 37.54 -2.76 -18.91
N MET A 210 37.37 -1.72 -18.10
CA MET A 210 38.36 -0.64 -18.02
C MET A 210 39.20 -0.71 -16.75
N LEU A 211 38.55 -0.76 -15.58
CA LEU A 211 39.24 -0.66 -14.30
C LEU A 211 39.84 -1.99 -13.86
N THR A 212 39.12 -3.10 -14.01
CA THR A 212 39.60 -4.42 -13.55
C THR A 212 40.91 -4.85 -14.23
N PRO A 213 41.09 -4.78 -15.57
CA PRO A 213 42.34 -5.15 -16.21
C PRO A 213 43.47 -4.17 -15.89
N MET A 214 43.15 -2.89 -15.73
CA MET A 214 44.10 -1.86 -15.33
C MET A 214 44.64 -2.13 -13.91
N MET A 215 43.76 -2.37 -12.94
CA MET A 215 44.14 -2.72 -11.58
C MET A 215 44.93 -4.03 -11.56
N ALA A 216 44.50 -5.04 -12.31
CA ALA A 216 45.19 -6.32 -12.42
C ALA A 216 46.62 -6.17 -12.95
N ALA A 217 46.84 -5.33 -13.96
CA ALA A 217 48.16 -5.09 -14.52
C ALA A 217 49.17 -4.49 -13.52
N TYR A 218 48.70 -3.70 -12.54
CA TYR A 218 49.56 -3.08 -11.52
C TYR A 218 49.63 -3.87 -10.21
N LEU A 219 48.54 -4.53 -9.80
CA LEU A 219 48.45 -5.19 -8.49
C LEU A 219 48.83 -6.67 -8.54
N LEU A 220 48.56 -7.40 -9.64
CA LEU A 220 48.85 -8.83 -9.71
C LEU A 220 50.34 -9.09 -9.94
N LYS A 221 50.81 -10.20 -9.37
CA LYS A 221 52.18 -10.68 -9.55
C LYS A 221 52.19 -11.95 -10.41
N PRO A 222 53.27 -12.21 -11.16
CA PRO A 222 53.43 -13.48 -11.88
C PRO A 222 53.35 -14.66 -10.90
N GLN A 223 52.53 -15.65 -11.22
CA GLN A 223 52.40 -16.88 -10.44
C GLN A 223 52.71 -18.08 -11.33
N HIS A 224 53.80 -18.80 -11.04
CA HIS A 224 54.12 -20.07 -11.68
C HIS A 224 53.63 -21.21 -10.80
N ARG A 225 52.32 -21.46 -10.81
CA ARG A 225 51.73 -22.56 -10.06
C ARG A 225 50.95 -23.47 -11.00
N GLU A 226 51.47 -24.68 -11.20
CA GLU A 226 50.74 -25.73 -11.91
C GLU A 226 49.55 -26.19 -11.05
N GLU A 227 48.33 -26.03 -11.58
CA GLU A 227 47.15 -26.56 -10.93
C GLU A 227 47.06 -28.08 -11.13
N LYS A 228 47.12 -28.82 -10.03
CA LYS A 228 46.76 -30.24 -10.04
C LYS A 228 45.23 -30.34 -10.09
N PRO A 229 44.65 -31.17 -10.99
CA PRO A 229 43.20 -31.27 -11.13
C PRO A 229 42.57 -31.75 -9.82
N SER A 230 41.65 -30.94 -9.27
CA SER A 230 40.95 -31.25 -8.03
C SER A 230 40.14 -32.55 -8.17
N ARG A 231 39.88 -33.25 -7.05
CA ARG A 231 39.02 -34.46 -7.05
C ARG A 231 37.62 -34.16 -7.63
N LEU A 232 37.12 -32.96 -7.36
CA LEU A 232 35.84 -32.47 -7.85
C LEU A 232 35.84 -32.28 -9.37
N LEU A 233 36.92 -31.70 -9.92
CA LEU A 233 37.09 -31.54 -11.36
C LEU A 233 37.16 -32.91 -12.08
N LYS A 234 37.86 -33.89 -11.51
CA LYS A 234 37.90 -35.26 -12.06
C LYS A 234 36.52 -35.90 -12.09
N TRP A 235 35.75 -35.76 -11.01
CA TRP A 235 34.39 -36.27 -10.94
C TRP A 235 33.45 -35.58 -11.94
N TYR A 236 33.55 -34.26 -12.04
CA TYR A 236 32.82 -33.47 -13.04
C TYR A 236 33.13 -33.93 -14.47
N LEU A 237 34.40 -34.11 -14.82
CA LEU A 237 34.81 -34.58 -16.15
C LEU A 237 34.29 -35.99 -16.47
N VAL A 238 34.23 -36.89 -15.48
CA VAL A 238 33.62 -38.22 -15.65
C VAL A 238 32.13 -38.09 -15.97
N LYS A 239 31.41 -37.21 -15.26
CA LYS A 239 29.99 -36.96 -15.53
C LYS A 239 29.74 -36.29 -16.87
N VAL A 240 30.53 -35.28 -17.24
CA VAL A 240 30.46 -34.64 -18.56
C VAL A 240 30.69 -35.67 -19.67
N ARG A 241 31.69 -36.54 -19.52
CA ARG A 241 31.95 -37.60 -20.50
C ARG A 241 30.78 -38.57 -20.63
N TRP A 242 30.16 -38.93 -19.51
CA TRP A 242 28.94 -39.75 -19.51
C TRP A 242 27.78 -39.02 -20.22
N CYS A 243 27.57 -37.73 -19.97
CA CYS A 243 26.54 -36.93 -20.64
C CYS A 243 26.76 -36.85 -22.16
N LEU A 244 28.02 -36.69 -22.60
CA LEU A 244 28.36 -36.65 -24.01
C LEU A 244 28.17 -38.01 -24.70
N GLN A 245 28.46 -39.12 -24.01
CA GLN A 245 28.22 -40.47 -24.52
C GLN A 245 26.72 -40.78 -24.63
N HIS A 246 25.90 -40.27 -23.72
CA HIS A 246 24.45 -40.51 -23.67
C HIS A 246 23.62 -39.28 -24.06
N ARG A 247 24.02 -38.55 -25.10
CA ARG A 247 23.41 -37.27 -25.52
C ARG A 247 21.87 -37.31 -25.66
N LEU A 248 21.31 -38.39 -26.23
CA LEU A 248 19.85 -38.52 -26.40
C LEU A 248 19.14 -38.71 -25.07
N VAL A 249 19.72 -39.50 -24.15
CA VAL A 249 19.16 -39.69 -22.81
C VAL A 249 19.19 -38.38 -22.05
N VAL A 250 20.29 -37.62 -22.13
CA VAL A 250 20.40 -36.31 -21.48
C VAL A 250 19.33 -35.35 -22.01
N VAL A 251 19.14 -35.28 -23.33
CA VAL A 251 18.09 -34.44 -23.94
C VAL A 251 16.70 -34.86 -23.47
N ILE A 252 16.37 -36.15 -23.52
CA ILE A 252 15.06 -36.66 -23.07
C ILE A 252 14.83 -36.33 -21.60
N VAL A 253 15.80 -36.64 -20.73
CA VAL A 253 15.69 -36.36 -19.29
C VAL A 253 15.52 -34.87 -19.04
N SER A 254 16.29 -34.02 -19.73
CA SER A 254 16.20 -32.55 -19.58
C SER A 254 14.85 -32.02 -20.06
N SER A 255 14.32 -32.54 -21.17
CA SER A 255 12.98 -32.21 -21.67
C SER A 255 11.87 -32.70 -20.74
N VAL A 256 11.99 -33.89 -20.16
CA VAL A 256 11.03 -34.41 -19.16
C VAL A 256 11.04 -33.56 -17.90
N VAL A 257 12.23 -33.21 -17.39
CA VAL A 257 12.38 -32.33 -16.21
C VAL A 257 11.80 -30.94 -16.50
N MET A 258 12.08 -30.36 -17.68
CA MET A 258 11.50 -29.09 -18.12
C MET A 258 9.97 -29.18 -18.19
N GLY A 259 9.43 -30.25 -18.80
CA GLY A 259 7.99 -30.47 -18.90
C GLY A 259 7.31 -30.65 -17.54
N LEU A 260 7.95 -31.36 -16.61
CA LEU A 260 7.47 -31.50 -15.23
C LEU A 260 7.49 -30.15 -14.51
N MET A 261 8.55 -29.36 -14.67
CA MET A 261 8.66 -28.02 -14.09
C MET A 261 7.58 -27.07 -14.64
N LEU A 262 7.32 -27.10 -15.96
CA LEU A 262 6.23 -26.34 -16.58
C LEU A 262 4.85 -26.83 -16.12
N SER A 263 4.68 -28.14 -15.89
CA SER A 263 3.43 -28.68 -15.35
C SER A 263 3.16 -28.23 -13.92
N LEU A 264 4.21 -28.03 -13.11
CA LEU A 264 4.08 -27.52 -11.75
C LEU A 264 3.65 -26.05 -11.72
N PHE A 265 3.95 -25.27 -12.76
CA PHE A 265 3.57 -23.86 -12.86
C PHE A 265 2.06 -23.62 -12.72
N ARG A 266 1.23 -24.57 -13.19
CA ARG A 266 -0.24 -24.49 -13.09
C ARG A 266 -0.77 -24.52 -11.65
N TYR A 267 0.00 -25.06 -10.71
CA TYR A 267 -0.40 -25.16 -9.30
C TYR A 267 0.09 -24.00 -8.45
N LEU A 268 0.82 -23.02 -9.02
CA LEU A 268 1.22 -21.84 -8.27
C LEU A 268 0.03 -20.88 -8.12
N PRO A 269 -0.36 -20.54 -6.88
CA PRO A 269 -1.39 -19.54 -6.64
C PRO A 269 -0.93 -18.19 -7.20
N THR A 270 -1.84 -17.48 -7.86
CA THR A 270 -1.56 -16.14 -8.42
C THR A 270 -2.18 -15.05 -7.55
N GLY A 271 -1.36 -14.07 -7.18
CA GLY A 271 -1.74 -12.90 -6.40
C GLY A 271 -1.05 -11.65 -6.95
N PHE A 272 -1.65 -10.48 -6.75
CA PHE A 272 -1.09 -9.21 -7.24
C PHE A 272 0.13 -8.76 -6.42
N ALA A 273 0.02 -8.84 -5.10
CA ALA A 273 1.09 -8.57 -4.14
C ALA A 273 0.88 -9.44 -2.90
N PRO A 274 1.96 -9.84 -2.19
CA PRO A 274 1.80 -10.45 -0.88
C PRO A 274 1.17 -9.45 0.09
N ALA A 275 0.42 -9.94 1.07
CA ALA A 275 -0.06 -9.10 2.15
C ALA A 275 1.13 -8.48 2.88
N GLY A 276 1.07 -7.16 3.09
CA GLY A 276 2.09 -6.43 3.82
C GLY A 276 1.92 -6.56 5.33
N ASP A 277 3.04 -6.61 6.05
CA ASP A 277 3.09 -6.44 7.50
C ASP A 277 3.67 -5.06 7.81
N ASN A 278 2.78 -4.10 8.08
CA ASN A 278 3.18 -2.72 8.33
C ASN A 278 3.29 -2.41 9.83
N GLY A 279 3.02 -3.38 10.72
CA GLY A 279 2.91 -3.25 12.18
C GLY A 279 1.76 -2.36 12.67
N PHE A 280 0.83 -2.03 11.79
CA PHE A 280 -0.45 -1.48 12.19
C PHE A 280 -1.53 -2.01 11.26
N THR A 281 -2.74 -2.14 11.78
CA THR A 281 -3.93 -2.47 11.00
C THR A 281 -5.05 -1.48 11.31
N GLN A 282 -5.92 -1.25 10.33
CA GLN A 282 -7.07 -0.36 10.49
C GLN A 282 -8.35 -1.18 10.50
N LEU A 283 -9.17 -0.99 11.52
CA LEU A 283 -10.47 -1.62 11.66
C LEU A 283 -11.57 -0.58 11.44
N SER A 284 -12.40 -0.78 10.45
CA SER A 284 -13.59 0.02 10.20
C SER A 284 -14.79 -0.60 10.90
N VAL A 285 -15.50 0.21 11.68
CA VAL A 285 -16.75 -0.15 12.35
C VAL A 285 -17.84 0.77 11.81
N SER A 286 -18.84 0.21 11.13
CA SER A 286 -19.93 0.97 10.53
C SER A 286 -21.28 0.46 10.98
N LEU A 287 -22.14 1.36 11.44
CA LEU A 287 -23.51 1.06 11.86
C LEU A 287 -24.53 1.31 10.72
N PRO A 288 -25.76 0.79 10.83
CA PRO A 288 -26.82 1.04 9.87
C PRO A 288 -27.18 2.54 9.76
N PRO A 289 -27.76 2.99 8.64
CA PRO A 289 -28.21 4.37 8.50
C PRO A 289 -29.19 4.75 9.62
N GLY A 290 -29.03 5.94 10.18
CA GLY A 290 -29.86 6.44 11.28
C GLY A 290 -29.23 6.28 12.67
N ALA A 291 -28.16 5.49 12.81
CA ALA A 291 -27.40 5.39 14.05
C ALA A 291 -26.84 6.75 14.49
N GLN A 292 -26.89 7.01 15.80
CA GLN A 292 -26.37 8.23 16.39
C GLN A 292 -24.87 8.10 16.68
N MET A 293 -24.24 9.23 16.99
CA MET A 293 -22.83 9.27 17.37
C MET A 293 -22.56 8.50 18.66
N ALA A 294 -23.52 8.51 19.60
CA ALA A 294 -23.43 7.79 20.85
C ALA A 294 -23.42 6.26 20.63
N ASP A 295 -24.27 5.76 19.73
CA ASP A 295 -24.30 4.34 19.36
C ASP A 295 -22.98 3.92 18.71
N THR A 296 -22.45 4.78 17.83
CA THR A 296 -21.17 4.53 17.16
C THR A 296 -20.00 4.54 18.13
N TYR A 297 -20.03 5.45 19.12
CA TYR A 297 -19.06 5.47 20.21
C TYR A 297 -19.10 4.19 21.04
N ALA A 298 -20.29 3.73 21.44
CA ALA A 298 -20.43 2.50 22.21
C ALA A 298 -19.92 1.27 21.45
N ALA A 299 -20.25 1.15 20.16
CA ALA A 299 -19.77 0.07 19.30
C ALA A 299 -18.24 0.13 19.09
N ALA A 300 -17.67 1.32 18.89
CA ALA A 300 -16.24 1.51 18.72
C ALA A 300 -15.46 1.21 20.02
N GLU A 301 -15.97 1.63 21.18
CA GLU A 301 -15.36 1.28 22.47
C GLU A 301 -15.44 -0.23 22.76
N GLN A 302 -16.55 -0.88 22.42
CA GLN A 302 -16.66 -2.33 22.53
C GLN A 302 -15.63 -3.04 21.64
N ALA A 303 -15.46 -2.58 20.39
CA ALA A 303 -14.45 -3.11 19.48
C ALA A 303 -13.03 -2.89 20.04
N ARG A 304 -12.74 -1.69 20.56
CA ARG A 304 -11.47 -1.36 21.20
C ARG A 304 -11.17 -2.30 22.36
N HIS A 305 -12.13 -2.53 23.25
CA HIS A 305 -11.97 -3.42 24.39
C HIS A 305 -11.60 -4.84 23.94
N ILE A 306 -12.33 -5.41 22.99
CA ILE A 306 -12.05 -6.75 22.44
C ILE A 306 -10.65 -6.82 21.82
N VAL A 307 -10.26 -5.80 21.08
CA VAL A 307 -8.95 -5.73 20.43
C VAL A 307 -7.84 -5.54 21.45
N SER A 308 -8.05 -4.75 22.51
CA SER A 308 -7.03 -4.48 23.54
C SER A 308 -6.73 -5.68 24.45
N GLU A 309 -7.56 -6.73 24.44
CA GLU A 309 -7.28 -7.98 25.15
C GLU A 309 -6.15 -8.80 24.50
N PHE A 310 -5.84 -8.52 23.23
CA PHE A 310 -4.77 -9.21 22.53
C PHE A 310 -3.42 -8.68 23.00
N PRO A 311 -2.49 -9.55 23.45
CA PRO A 311 -1.19 -9.13 23.95
C PRO A 311 -0.33 -8.44 22.89
N GLU A 312 -0.65 -8.65 21.61
CA GLU A 312 0.08 -8.07 20.49
C GLU A 312 -0.33 -6.62 20.19
N VAL A 313 -1.30 -6.04 20.91
CA VAL A 313 -1.79 -4.67 20.67
C VAL A 313 -1.15 -3.67 21.63
N THR A 314 -0.41 -2.72 21.08
CA THR A 314 0.28 -1.68 21.87
C THR A 314 -0.60 -0.47 22.13
N SER A 315 -1.33 0.00 21.12
CA SER A 315 -2.22 1.16 21.23
C SER A 315 -3.35 1.10 20.22
N VAL A 316 -4.46 1.75 20.56
CA VAL A 316 -5.63 1.87 19.68
C VAL A 316 -6.05 3.33 19.59
N TYR A 317 -5.93 3.90 18.40
CA TYR A 317 -6.40 5.24 18.08
C TYR A 317 -7.74 5.15 17.34
N THR A 318 -8.79 5.71 17.92
CA THR A 318 -10.16 5.63 17.38
C THR A 318 -10.61 6.98 16.89
N THR A 319 -11.12 7.04 15.66
CA THR A 319 -11.76 8.22 15.08
C THR A 319 -13.22 7.90 14.75
N ILE A 320 -14.16 8.75 15.16
CA ILE A 320 -15.60 8.58 14.94
C ILE A 320 -16.11 9.77 14.14
N GLY A 321 -16.87 9.53 13.06
CA GLY A 321 -17.52 10.61 12.31
C GLY A 321 -16.59 11.49 11.50
N ALA A 322 -15.28 11.23 11.53
CA ALA A 322 -14.28 11.84 10.66
C ALA A 322 -13.93 10.84 9.55
N SER A 323 -13.58 11.33 8.37
CA SER A 323 -12.90 10.50 7.38
C SER A 323 -11.43 10.36 7.78
N GLY A 324 -10.98 9.12 7.92
CA GLY A 324 -9.54 8.85 7.91
C GLY A 324 -9.01 9.26 6.54
N SER A 325 -8.16 10.27 6.49
CA SER A 325 -7.45 10.59 5.25
C SER A 325 -6.31 9.61 5.14
N ASP A 326 -6.57 8.45 4.56
CA ASP A 326 -5.47 7.62 4.08
C ASP A 326 -4.85 8.38 2.90
N GLY A 327 -3.52 8.52 2.89
CA GLY A 327 -2.77 9.46 2.05
C GLY A 327 -2.87 9.25 0.53
N MET A 328 -3.76 8.36 0.08
CA MET A 328 -4.12 8.12 -1.30
C MET A 328 -5.59 8.48 -1.56
N GLY A 329 -5.83 9.76 -1.86
CA GLY A 329 -6.77 10.17 -2.90
C GLY A 329 -8.27 9.85 -2.75
N GLY A 330 -8.77 9.53 -1.55
CA GLY A 330 -10.19 9.23 -1.33
C GLY A 330 -10.74 9.90 -0.09
N GLY A 331 -11.12 11.18 -0.18
CA GLY A 331 -11.88 11.83 0.90
C GLY A 331 -13.29 11.24 0.99
N SER A 332 -13.46 10.13 1.70
CA SER A 332 -14.79 9.66 2.10
C SER A 332 -15.48 10.76 2.91
N VAL A 333 -16.78 10.95 2.73
CA VAL A 333 -17.54 11.90 3.57
C VAL A 333 -17.68 11.25 4.94
N GLY A 334 -16.95 11.76 5.94
CA GLY A 334 -17.02 11.26 7.32
C GLY A 334 -18.46 11.14 7.80
N ALA A 335 -18.91 9.91 8.06
CA ALA A 335 -20.27 9.62 8.46
C ALA A 335 -20.32 9.40 9.97
N VAL A 336 -21.29 10.01 10.66
CA VAL A 336 -21.43 9.89 12.13
C VAL A 336 -21.59 8.42 12.58
N ARG A 337 -22.07 7.56 11.69
CA ARG A 337 -22.26 6.10 11.88
C ARG A 337 -21.01 5.25 11.69
N SER A 338 -19.89 5.85 11.28
CA SER A 338 -18.64 5.13 11.00
C SER A 338 -17.56 5.56 11.98
N ALA A 339 -16.82 4.56 12.45
CA ALA A 339 -15.60 4.72 13.21
C ALA A 339 -14.46 3.95 12.53
N THR A 340 -13.25 4.48 12.66
CA THR A 340 -12.01 3.81 12.24
C THR A 340 -11.09 3.70 13.45
N LEU A 341 -10.69 2.48 13.78
CA LEU A 341 -9.73 2.16 14.82
C LEU A 341 -8.39 1.81 14.15
N THR A 342 -7.38 2.65 14.33
CA THR A 342 -6.00 2.34 13.96
C THR A 342 -5.35 1.62 15.12
N ILE A 343 -5.00 0.36 14.91
CA ILE A 343 -4.48 -0.56 15.91
C ILE A 343 -2.97 -0.72 15.64
N GLN A 344 -2.15 -0.27 16.58
CA GLN A 344 -0.70 -0.48 16.54
C GLN A 344 -0.39 -1.85 17.12
N LEU A 345 0.34 -2.67 16.35
CA LEU A 345 0.74 -4.01 16.75
C LEU A 345 2.20 -4.00 17.24
N ASP A 346 2.50 -4.83 18.23
CA ASP A 346 3.85 -5.06 18.71
C ASP A 346 4.62 -5.95 17.72
N LYS A 347 5.56 -5.33 17.01
CA LYS A 347 6.41 -5.98 16.02
C LYS A 347 7.53 -6.81 16.64
N ASP A 348 7.89 -6.60 17.92
CA ASP A 348 9.02 -7.30 18.55
C ASP A 348 8.74 -8.78 18.84
N SER A 349 7.53 -9.26 18.57
CA SER A 349 7.16 -10.67 18.71
C SER A 349 7.85 -11.60 17.70
N GLY A 350 8.41 -11.08 16.60
CA GLY A 350 9.17 -11.87 15.61
C GLY A 350 8.34 -12.88 14.81
N VAL A 351 7.01 -12.81 14.88
CA VAL A 351 6.08 -13.74 14.21
C VAL A 351 5.78 -13.22 12.81
N THR A 352 6.24 -13.93 11.77
CA THR A 352 5.85 -13.62 10.38
C THR A 352 4.37 -13.90 10.17
N GLY A 353 3.62 -12.93 9.61
CA GLY A 353 2.17 -13.07 9.40
C GLY A 353 1.32 -12.71 10.62
N LEU A 354 1.93 -12.11 11.66
CA LEU A 354 1.24 -11.69 12.87
C LEU A 354 0.00 -10.84 12.58
N GLN A 355 0.13 -9.89 11.65
CA GLN A 355 -0.99 -9.02 11.27
C GLN A 355 -2.19 -9.81 10.73
N GLN A 356 -1.98 -10.72 9.76
CA GLN A 356 -3.07 -11.50 9.16
C GLN A 356 -3.69 -12.48 10.16
N ASP A 357 -2.86 -13.12 10.99
CA ASP A 357 -3.33 -14.03 12.03
C ASP A 357 -4.08 -13.31 13.15
N PHE A 358 -3.64 -12.11 13.50
CA PHE A 358 -4.36 -11.20 14.40
C PHE A 358 -5.70 -10.79 13.78
N GLU A 359 -5.73 -10.31 12.54
CA GLU A 359 -6.95 -9.88 11.85
C GLU A 359 -7.97 -11.03 11.77
N ARG A 360 -7.54 -12.25 11.48
CA ARG A 360 -8.40 -13.44 11.46
C ARG A 360 -9.01 -13.73 12.84
N ARG A 361 -8.19 -13.80 13.90
CA ARG A 361 -8.65 -14.06 15.29
C ARG A 361 -9.54 -12.93 15.82
N ALA A 362 -9.16 -11.69 15.56
CA ALA A 362 -9.91 -10.51 15.99
C ALA A 362 -11.27 -10.45 15.29
N THR A 363 -11.33 -10.76 13.99
CA THR A 363 -12.60 -10.82 13.24
C THR A 363 -13.59 -11.80 13.86
N GLU A 364 -13.14 -12.98 14.31
CA GLU A 364 -14.01 -13.95 14.98
C GLU A 364 -14.59 -13.42 16.30
N LYS A 365 -13.75 -12.80 17.14
CA LYS A 365 -14.20 -12.20 18.41
C LYS A 365 -15.09 -10.97 18.22
N LEU A 366 -14.87 -10.18 17.16
CA LEU A 366 -15.61 -8.96 16.88
C LEU A 366 -17.03 -9.20 16.35
N ARG A 367 -17.38 -10.43 15.95
CA ARG A 367 -18.74 -10.81 15.53
C ARG A 367 -19.81 -10.63 16.62
N VAL A 368 -19.40 -10.48 17.88
CA VAL A 368 -20.30 -10.25 19.02
C VAL A 368 -20.95 -8.86 18.99
N ILE A 369 -20.39 -7.91 18.25
CA ILE A 369 -20.93 -6.54 18.16
C ILE A 369 -22.19 -6.54 17.28
N ALA A 370 -23.36 -6.66 17.91
CA ALA A 370 -24.63 -6.74 17.23
C ALA A 370 -24.92 -5.47 16.41
N GLY A 371 -25.33 -5.66 15.15
CA GLY A 371 -25.75 -4.57 14.27
C GLY A 371 -24.61 -3.73 13.68
N ALA A 372 -23.35 -3.96 14.06
CA ALA A 372 -22.20 -3.29 13.45
C ALA A 372 -21.57 -4.13 12.33
N ARG A 373 -21.21 -3.48 11.23
CA ARG A 373 -20.33 -4.05 10.21
C ARG A 373 -18.90 -3.70 10.57
N VAL A 374 -18.11 -4.72 10.88
CA VAL A 374 -16.72 -4.62 11.30
C VAL A 374 -15.83 -5.23 10.23
N GLU A 375 -14.83 -4.47 9.74
CA GLU A 375 -13.96 -4.90 8.64
C GLU A 375 -12.54 -4.35 8.82
N PHE A 376 -11.54 -5.21 8.64
CA PHE A 376 -10.15 -4.77 8.54
C PHE A 376 -9.85 -4.20 7.15
N GLN A 377 -9.23 -3.02 7.13
CA GLN A 377 -8.71 -2.38 5.94
C GLN A 377 -7.26 -2.84 5.77
N GLY A 378 -7.07 -4.02 5.17
CA GLY A 378 -5.75 -4.58 4.90
C GLY A 378 -4.99 -3.85 3.78
N ALA A 379 -3.66 -3.93 3.82
CA ALA A 379 -2.80 -3.50 2.72
C ALA A 379 -3.02 -4.43 1.51
N GLY A 380 -3.21 -3.85 0.32
CA GLY A 380 -3.75 -4.52 -0.87
C GLY A 380 -3.20 -5.92 -1.17
N GLY A 381 -4.11 -6.80 -1.63
CA GLY A 381 -3.82 -8.21 -1.97
C GLY A 381 -4.98 -9.14 -1.61
N ASP A 382 -5.67 -8.86 -0.51
CA ASP A 382 -6.66 -9.75 0.11
C ASP A 382 -8.14 -9.32 -0.11
N ARG A 383 -8.40 -8.41 -1.06
CA ARG A 383 -9.75 -7.89 -1.32
C ARG A 383 -10.12 -8.04 -2.79
N PHE A 384 -11.23 -8.73 -3.04
CA PHE A 384 -11.91 -8.73 -4.32
C PHE A 384 -12.91 -7.58 -4.37
N GLN A 385 -12.93 -6.83 -5.47
CA GLN A 385 -13.92 -5.79 -5.73
C GLN A 385 -14.50 -5.95 -7.12
N LEU A 386 -15.83 -5.93 -7.19
CA LEU A 386 -16.60 -5.99 -8.42
C LEU A 386 -17.53 -4.78 -8.48
N THR A 387 -17.31 -3.91 -9.46
CA THR A 387 -18.16 -2.72 -9.66
C THR A 387 -19.13 -2.97 -10.80
N LEU A 388 -20.41 -3.01 -10.49
CA LEU A 388 -21.50 -3.05 -11.45
C LEU A 388 -21.88 -1.62 -11.82
N VAL A 389 -22.05 -1.34 -13.11
CA VAL A 389 -22.39 0.00 -13.61
C VAL A 389 -23.65 -0.08 -14.45
N GLY A 390 -24.60 0.84 -14.21
CA GLY A 390 -25.86 0.87 -14.94
C GLY A 390 -26.55 2.22 -14.87
N ASP A 391 -27.36 2.52 -15.89
CA ASP A 391 -28.15 3.76 -15.94
C ASP A 391 -29.48 3.61 -15.18
N ASP A 392 -30.06 2.42 -15.16
CA ASP A 392 -31.26 2.09 -14.38
C ASP A 392 -30.88 1.60 -12.98
N SER A 393 -31.29 2.37 -11.96
CA SER A 393 -31.03 2.03 -10.57
C SER A 393 -31.76 0.79 -10.06
N THR A 394 -32.94 0.48 -10.60
CA THR A 394 -33.74 -0.66 -10.14
C THR A 394 -33.13 -1.97 -10.64
N ALA A 395 -32.83 -2.04 -11.94
CA ALA A 395 -32.10 -3.14 -12.54
C ALA A 395 -30.71 -3.34 -11.91
N LEU A 396 -29.97 -2.25 -11.68
CA LEU A 396 -28.64 -2.31 -11.06
C LEU A 396 -28.69 -2.89 -9.63
N THR A 397 -29.68 -2.48 -8.83
CA THR A 397 -29.84 -3.00 -7.46
C THR A 397 -30.25 -4.47 -7.46
N ALA A 398 -31.14 -4.88 -8.37
CA ALA A 398 -31.54 -6.27 -8.53
C ALA A 398 -30.37 -7.17 -8.97
N ALA A 399 -29.56 -6.70 -9.94
CA ALA A 399 -28.35 -7.38 -10.38
C ALA A 399 -27.32 -7.50 -9.26
N ALA A 400 -27.07 -6.42 -8.51
CA ALA A 400 -26.15 -6.44 -7.37
C ALA A 400 -26.58 -7.45 -6.29
N ALA A 401 -27.89 -7.53 -5.99
CA ALA A 401 -28.42 -8.49 -5.03
C ALA A 401 -28.40 -9.95 -5.54
N ALA A 402 -28.43 -10.16 -6.86
CA ALA A 402 -28.24 -11.48 -7.45
C ALA A 402 -26.77 -11.92 -7.33
N VAL A 403 -25.84 -11.07 -7.75
CA VAL A 403 -24.40 -11.32 -7.68
C VAL A 403 -23.93 -11.50 -6.24
N GLU A 404 -24.45 -10.70 -5.29
CA GLU A 404 -24.13 -10.86 -3.87
C GLU A 404 -24.55 -12.25 -3.33
N ARG A 405 -25.68 -12.80 -3.78
CA ARG A 405 -26.12 -14.15 -3.39
C ARG A 405 -25.24 -15.24 -3.98
N GLU A 406 -24.81 -15.07 -5.23
CA GLU A 406 -23.90 -16.01 -5.90
C GLU A 406 -22.51 -15.99 -5.26
N LEU A 407 -21.96 -14.80 -4.97
CA LEU A 407 -20.69 -14.66 -4.24
C LEU A 407 -20.74 -15.36 -2.88
N ARG A 408 -21.87 -15.29 -2.15
CA ARG A 408 -22.03 -15.99 -0.85
C ARG A 408 -22.05 -17.52 -0.97
N SER A 409 -22.29 -18.06 -2.16
CA SER A 409 -22.27 -19.52 -2.40
C SER A 409 -20.86 -20.08 -2.60
N ILE A 410 -19.88 -19.22 -2.88
CA ILE A 410 -18.49 -19.63 -3.08
C ILE A 410 -17.84 -19.95 -1.72
N PRO A 411 -17.38 -21.19 -1.50
CA PRO A 411 -16.78 -21.58 -0.23
C PRO A 411 -15.46 -20.86 0.01
N GLY A 412 -15.26 -20.36 1.23
CA GLY A 412 -14.00 -19.74 1.66
C GLY A 412 -13.92 -18.23 1.47
N LEU A 413 -14.84 -17.61 0.74
CA LEU A 413 -14.98 -16.15 0.73
C LEU A 413 -15.38 -15.63 2.12
N GLY A 414 -14.74 -14.53 2.53
CA GLY A 414 -15.05 -13.83 3.76
C GLY A 414 -16.34 -13.01 3.69
N THR A 415 -16.43 -11.97 4.51
CA THR A 415 -17.59 -11.08 4.51
C THR A 415 -17.73 -10.36 3.17
N ILE A 416 -18.88 -10.55 2.52
CA ILE A 416 -19.24 -9.85 1.28
C ILE A 416 -20.05 -8.60 1.65
N ASN A 417 -19.64 -7.46 1.12
CA ASN A 417 -20.20 -6.16 1.38
C ASN A 417 -20.67 -5.52 0.07
N SER A 418 -21.86 -4.93 0.10
CA SER A 418 -22.40 -4.14 -0.99
C SER A 418 -22.38 -2.66 -0.64
N SER A 419 -21.92 -1.84 -1.59
CA SER A 419 -22.04 -0.37 -1.53
C SER A 419 -23.42 0.12 -1.98
N ALA A 420 -24.36 -0.78 -2.30
CA ALA A 420 -25.72 -0.41 -2.65
C ALA A 420 -26.27 0.54 -1.59
N ALA A 421 -26.79 1.67 -2.04
CA ALA A 421 -27.19 2.74 -1.14
C ALA A 421 -28.19 2.22 -0.11
N LEU A 422 -27.76 2.11 1.15
CA LEU A 422 -28.68 1.77 2.21
C LEU A 422 -29.70 2.90 2.31
N GLN A 423 -30.97 2.52 2.33
CA GLN A 423 -32.05 3.48 2.45
C GLN A 423 -31.95 4.18 3.81
N LYS A 424 -31.77 5.50 3.76
CA LYS A 424 -31.75 6.36 4.92
C LYS A 424 -33.16 6.91 5.13
N PRO A 425 -33.70 6.85 6.36
CA PRO A 425 -34.96 7.52 6.67
C PRO A 425 -34.80 9.03 6.49
N GLU A 426 -35.74 9.64 5.78
CA GLU A 426 -35.78 11.07 5.52
C GLU A 426 -37.17 11.64 5.79
N ILE A 427 -37.22 12.94 6.12
CA ILE A 427 -38.48 13.66 6.27
C ILE A 427 -38.75 14.33 4.92
N VAL A 428 -39.80 13.89 4.23
CA VAL A 428 -40.17 14.39 2.91
C VAL A 428 -41.29 15.42 3.08
N ILE A 429 -41.05 16.64 2.62
CA ILE A 429 -42.02 17.73 2.62
C ILE A 429 -42.41 18.00 1.17
N ARG A 430 -43.62 17.60 0.78
CA ARG A 430 -44.14 17.81 -0.58
C ARG A 430 -45.17 18.94 -0.56
N MET A 431 -44.84 20.06 -1.18
CA MET A 431 -45.77 21.18 -1.33
C MET A 431 -46.92 20.78 -2.25
N ASP A 432 -48.15 21.09 -1.85
CA ASP A 432 -49.32 21.03 -2.73
C ASP A 432 -49.43 22.38 -3.47
N PRO A 433 -49.16 22.43 -4.79
CA PRO A 433 -49.12 23.69 -5.53
C PRO A 433 -50.49 24.38 -5.58
N GLN A 434 -51.61 23.64 -5.51
CA GLN A 434 -52.94 24.23 -5.55
C GLN A 434 -53.26 24.94 -4.24
N ARG A 435 -53.09 24.25 -3.11
CA ARG A 435 -53.32 24.82 -1.77
C ARG A 435 -52.36 25.96 -1.45
N ALA A 436 -51.09 25.82 -1.84
CA ALA A 436 -50.09 26.87 -1.66
C ALA A 436 -50.46 28.14 -2.45
N ALA A 437 -50.97 28.02 -3.68
CA ALA A 437 -51.40 29.16 -4.49
C ALA A 437 -52.63 29.87 -3.90
N GLU A 438 -53.63 29.14 -3.43
CA GLU A 438 -54.82 29.71 -2.79
C GLU A 438 -54.48 30.54 -1.54
N LEU A 439 -53.52 30.03 -0.75
CA LEU A 439 -53.07 30.64 0.50
C LEU A 439 -51.92 31.65 0.31
N GLY A 440 -51.44 31.79 -0.93
CA GLY A 440 -50.36 32.71 -1.31
C GLY A 440 -49.03 32.40 -0.65
N VAL A 441 -48.69 31.12 -0.50
CA VAL A 441 -47.41 30.64 0.04
C VAL A 441 -46.47 30.27 -1.11
N THR A 442 -45.26 30.82 -1.12
CA THR A 442 -44.25 30.49 -2.14
C THR A 442 -43.39 29.30 -1.73
N THR A 443 -42.81 28.61 -2.71
CA THR A 443 -41.81 27.53 -2.50
C THR A 443 -40.60 28.02 -1.70
N GLU A 444 -40.20 29.27 -1.91
CA GLU A 444 -39.07 29.90 -1.22
C GLU A 444 -39.36 30.12 0.28
N GLN A 445 -40.56 30.62 0.61
CA GLN A 445 -40.99 30.81 2.01
C GLN A 445 -41.09 29.47 2.73
N LEU A 446 -41.72 28.48 2.09
CA LEU A 446 -41.82 27.11 2.59
C LEU A 446 -40.44 26.51 2.86
N SER A 447 -39.53 26.60 1.88
CA SER A 447 -38.15 26.10 1.97
C SER A 447 -37.37 26.80 3.08
N THR A 448 -37.54 28.11 3.25
CA THR A 448 -36.85 28.89 4.28
C THR A 448 -37.29 28.50 5.69
N VAL A 449 -38.60 28.44 5.95
CA VAL A 449 -39.13 28.06 7.26
C VAL A 449 -38.72 26.63 7.61
N THR A 450 -38.88 25.68 6.68
CA THR A 450 -38.53 24.27 6.91
C THR A 450 -37.03 24.07 7.09
N ARG A 451 -36.18 24.77 6.32
CA ARG A 451 -34.72 24.73 6.47
C ARG A 451 -34.27 25.30 7.82
N ILE A 452 -34.75 26.49 8.20
CA ILE A 452 -34.40 27.13 9.47
C ILE A 452 -34.86 26.26 10.66
N ALA A 453 -36.09 25.75 10.60
CA ALA A 453 -36.64 24.89 11.63
C ALA A 453 -35.82 23.60 11.82
N THR A 454 -35.36 22.98 10.73
CA THR A 454 -34.70 21.67 10.76
C THR A 454 -33.18 21.75 10.82
N SER A 455 -32.52 22.38 9.86
CA SER A 455 -31.05 22.39 9.73
C SER A 455 -30.42 23.68 10.25
N GLY A 456 -31.25 24.70 10.49
CA GLY A 456 -30.84 26.09 10.68
C GLY A 456 -30.52 26.75 9.34
N ASP A 457 -30.41 28.08 9.35
CA ASP A 457 -30.13 28.80 8.10
C ASP A 457 -28.70 28.60 7.59
N ILE A 458 -28.47 28.97 6.34
CA ILE A 458 -27.19 28.82 5.63
C ILE A 458 -26.14 29.70 6.31
N ALA A 459 -24.94 29.15 6.55
CA ALA A 459 -23.87 29.83 7.29
C ALA A 459 -23.43 31.19 6.72
N THR A 460 -23.69 31.45 5.43
CA THR A 460 -23.44 32.74 4.78
C THR A 460 -24.42 33.83 5.21
N GLY A 461 -25.67 33.47 5.53
CA GLY A 461 -26.72 34.40 5.98
C GLY A 461 -26.86 34.52 7.50
N LEU A 462 -26.15 33.69 8.27
CA LEU A 462 -26.17 33.75 9.73
C LEU A 462 -25.32 34.93 10.24
N ALA A 463 -25.84 35.64 11.24
CA ALA A 463 -25.02 36.54 12.05
C ALA A 463 -23.83 35.76 12.64
N LYS A 464 -22.64 36.35 12.55
CA LYS A 464 -21.41 35.73 13.02
C LYS A 464 -20.88 36.51 14.20
N PHE A 465 -20.54 35.78 15.26
CA PHE A 465 -19.79 36.33 16.37
C PHE A 465 -18.30 36.33 16.03
N ASN A 466 -17.70 37.51 15.98
CA ASN A 466 -16.28 37.68 15.65
C ASN A 466 -15.43 37.55 16.91
N LEU A 467 -14.55 36.55 16.93
CA LEU A 467 -13.43 36.45 17.84
C LEU A 467 -12.15 36.78 17.07
N ASP A 468 -11.08 37.14 17.78
CA ASP A 468 -9.81 37.59 17.19
C ASP A 468 -9.27 36.65 16.08
N ASN A 469 -9.42 35.33 16.26
CA ASN A 469 -8.89 34.33 15.34
C ASN A 469 -9.96 33.46 14.64
N ARG A 470 -11.25 33.71 14.88
CA ARG A 470 -12.33 32.92 14.23
C ARG A 470 -13.68 33.62 14.25
N GLN A 471 -14.51 33.30 13.27
CA GLN A 471 -15.92 33.69 13.27
C GLN A 471 -16.80 32.49 13.65
N ILE A 472 -17.71 32.67 14.60
CA ILE A 472 -18.65 31.64 15.02
C ILE A 472 -20.05 32.00 14.49
N PRO A 473 -20.62 31.23 13.55
CA PRO A 473 -21.97 31.50 13.07
C PRO A 473 -23.00 31.16 14.16
N ILE A 474 -23.91 32.10 14.45
CA ILE A 474 -25.01 31.92 15.40
C ILE A 474 -26.17 31.29 14.64
N ARG A 475 -26.47 30.02 14.92
CA ARG A 475 -27.51 29.26 14.21
C ARG A 475 -28.78 29.17 15.05
N VAL A 476 -29.87 29.72 14.53
CA VAL A 476 -31.22 29.50 15.06
C VAL A 476 -31.80 28.22 14.44
N ARG A 477 -32.34 27.34 15.28
CA ARG A 477 -33.03 26.12 14.88
C ARG A 477 -33.99 25.70 15.99
N LEU A 478 -34.97 24.86 15.67
CA LEU A 478 -35.83 24.28 16.70
C LEU A 478 -35.02 23.41 17.68
N ASN A 479 -35.52 23.26 18.90
CA ASN A 479 -34.97 22.32 19.85
C ASN A 479 -35.04 20.87 19.32
N ASP A 480 -34.14 20.01 19.78
CA ASP A 480 -34.02 18.66 19.22
C ASP A 480 -35.31 17.84 19.36
N ASN A 481 -36.06 18.02 20.46
CA ASN A 481 -37.34 17.34 20.70
C ASN A 481 -38.46 17.74 19.72
N SER A 482 -38.48 18.98 19.22
CA SER A 482 -39.49 19.39 18.22
C SER A 482 -39.09 19.00 16.80
N ARG A 483 -37.81 18.70 16.56
CA ARG A 483 -37.29 18.27 15.25
C ARG A 483 -37.52 16.78 14.99
N THR A 484 -37.63 15.97 16.04
CA THR A 484 -37.91 14.53 15.94
C THR A 484 -39.42 14.23 15.95
N ASN A 485 -40.27 15.19 16.34
CA ASN A 485 -41.71 15.03 16.36
C ASN A 485 -42.34 15.54 15.05
N LEU A 486 -42.81 14.61 14.23
CA LEU A 486 -43.42 14.89 12.93
C LEU A 486 -44.66 15.80 13.02
N ASP A 487 -45.48 15.63 14.06
CA ASP A 487 -46.71 16.40 14.23
C ASP A 487 -46.42 17.86 14.58
N ARG A 488 -45.31 18.13 15.29
CA ARG A 488 -44.86 19.51 15.51
C ARG A 488 -44.33 20.15 14.23
N LEU A 489 -43.63 19.39 13.39
CA LEU A 489 -43.20 19.89 12.08
C LEU A 489 -44.40 20.24 11.18
N ARG A 490 -45.47 19.44 11.22
CA ARG A 490 -46.73 19.70 10.51
C ARG A 490 -47.45 20.97 10.96
N GLN A 491 -47.27 21.37 12.21
CA GLN A 491 -47.87 22.58 12.79
C GLN A 491 -47.04 23.85 12.59
N LEU A 492 -45.86 23.77 11.95
CA LEU A 492 -45.04 24.95 11.69
C LEU A 492 -45.78 25.95 10.83
N THR A 493 -45.77 27.22 11.22
CA THR A 493 -46.46 28.28 10.48
C THR A 493 -45.58 28.88 9.40
N VAL A 494 -46.10 28.97 8.18
CA VAL A 494 -45.49 29.64 7.04
C VAL A 494 -46.31 30.89 6.74
N MET A 495 -45.65 31.99 6.39
CA MET A 495 -46.34 33.24 6.05
C MET A 495 -46.96 33.13 4.66
N GLY A 496 -48.29 33.16 4.59
CA GLY A 496 -49.04 33.34 3.34
C GLY A 496 -49.43 34.80 3.11
N SER A 497 -50.02 35.09 1.95
CA SER A 497 -50.43 36.44 1.57
C SER A 497 -51.52 37.04 2.47
N ARG A 498 -52.30 36.18 3.15
CA ARG A 498 -53.41 36.58 4.04
C ARG A 498 -53.14 36.34 5.53
N GLY A 499 -51.92 35.91 5.89
CA GLY A 499 -51.54 35.61 7.28
C GLY A 499 -50.77 34.31 7.45
N PRO A 500 -50.40 33.94 8.69
CA PRO A 500 -49.67 32.71 8.97
C PRO A 500 -50.56 31.47 8.78
N VAL A 501 -50.05 30.49 8.04
CA VAL A 501 -50.75 29.25 7.73
C VAL A 501 -49.93 28.04 8.20
N PRO A 502 -50.53 27.06 8.89
CA PRO A 502 -49.83 25.83 9.26
C PRO A 502 -49.33 25.04 8.05
N LEU A 503 -48.16 24.39 8.20
CA LEU A 503 -47.47 23.65 7.14
C LEU A 503 -48.36 22.53 6.57
N VAL A 504 -49.13 21.86 7.43
CA VAL A 504 -50.07 20.79 7.04
C VAL A 504 -51.13 21.22 6.02
N ASN A 505 -51.47 22.52 5.97
CA ASN A 505 -52.46 23.03 5.02
C ASN A 505 -51.88 23.29 3.63
N VAL A 506 -50.55 23.37 3.50
CA VAL A 506 -49.85 23.73 2.25
C VAL A 506 -48.86 22.66 1.76
N ALA A 507 -48.47 21.73 2.61
CA ALA A 507 -47.55 20.65 2.28
C ALA A 507 -47.87 19.36 3.05
N ASP A 508 -47.69 18.23 2.39
CA ASP A 508 -47.66 16.92 3.04
C ASP A 508 -46.29 16.67 3.66
N VAL A 509 -46.29 16.25 4.92
CA VAL A 509 -45.07 15.92 5.68
C VAL A 509 -45.16 14.47 6.10
N SER A 510 -44.36 13.63 5.45
CA SER A 510 -44.32 12.19 5.62
C SER A 510 -42.89 11.69 5.85
N LEU A 511 -42.78 10.52 6.49
CA LEU A 511 -41.51 9.82 6.60
C LEU A 511 -41.29 9.04 5.29
N GLY A 512 -40.19 9.32 4.63
CA GLY A 512 -39.75 8.61 3.43
C GLY A 512 -38.42 7.90 3.65
N SER A 513 -37.92 7.30 2.59
CA SER A 513 -36.63 6.63 2.57
C SER A 513 -35.93 6.94 1.25
N GLY A 514 -34.71 7.46 1.33
CA GLY A 514 -33.89 7.82 0.17
C GLY A 514 -32.52 7.12 0.20
N PRO A 515 -31.79 7.03 -0.93
CA PRO A 515 -30.44 6.49 -0.93
C PRO A 515 -29.51 7.34 -0.06
N SER A 516 -28.72 6.72 0.82
CA SER A 516 -27.79 7.46 1.68
C SER A 516 -26.65 8.15 0.92
N GLU A 517 -26.26 7.58 -0.22
CA GLU A 517 -25.16 8.03 -1.07
C GLU A 517 -25.40 7.53 -2.50
N ILE A 518 -24.94 8.28 -3.51
CA ILE A 518 -24.98 7.86 -4.91
C ILE A 518 -23.56 7.99 -5.46
N THR A 519 -22.90 6.86 -5.65
CA THR A 519 -21.61 6.78 -6.34
C THR A 519 -21.82 6.76 -7.85
N ARG A 520 -20.85 7.34 -8.56
CA ARG A 520 -20.82 7.30 -10.03
C ARG A 520 -19.41 7.06 -10.54
N VAL A 521 -19.28 6.16 -11.51
CA VAL A 521 -18.07 5.99 -12.33
C VAL A 521 -18.41 6.38 -13.77
N ASN A 522 -17.61 7.28 -14.35
CA ASN A 522 -17.83 7.80 -15.71
C ASN A 522 -19.27 8.32 -15.93
N ARG A 523 -19.79 9.07 -14.94
CA ARG A 523 -21.15 9.67 -14.89
C ARG A 523 -22.32 8.67 -14.82
N ARG A 524 -22.07 7.37 -14.77
CA ARG A 524 -23.09 6.33 -14.60
C ARG A 524 -23.13 5.87 -13.15
N ARG A 525 -24.31 5.44 -12.66
CA ARG A 525 -24.42 4.93 -11.29
C ARG A 525 -23.67 3.61 -11.19
N ASP A 526 -23.00 3.40 -10.07
CA ASP A 526 -22.29 2.17 -9.79
C ASP A 526 -22.70 1.59 -8.42
N ILE A 527 -22.58 0.27 -8.31
CA ILE A 527 -22.64 -0.46 -7.05
C ILE A 527 -21.40 -1.34 -7.01
N THR A 528 -20.56 -1.13 -6.01
CA THR A 528 -19.35 -1.93 -5.78
C THR A 528 -19.63 -2.98 -4.71
N LEU A 529 -19.46 -4.24 -5.10
CA LEU A 529 -19.43 -5.39 -4.22
C LEU A 529 -17.97 -5.64 -3.83
N SER A 530 -17.70 -5.86 -2.56
CA SER A 530 -16.37 -6.16 -2.05
C SER A 530 -16.40 -7.41 -1.19
N ALA A 531 -15.37 -8.25 -1.29
CA ALA A 531 -15.25 -9.47 -0.51
C ALA A 531 -13.82 -9.64 0.00
N ASN A 532 -13.66 -10.07 1.25
CA ASN A 532 -12.37 -10.47 1.79
C ASN A 532 -12.03 -11.89 1.30
N LEU A 533 -10.80 -12.08 0.81
CA LEU A 533 -10.36 -13.35 0.25
C LEU A 533 -9.92 -14.35 1.32
N ASN A 534 -9.72 -13.95 2.58
CA ASN A 534 -9.34 -14.83 3.70
C ASN A 534 -8.15 -15.77 3.35
N GLY A 535 -7.19 -15.28 2.56
CA GLY A 535 -6.02 -16.07 2.13
C GLY A 535 -6.23 -16.93 0.88
N LEU A 536 -7.40 -16.87 0.23
CA LEU A 536 -7.58 -17.45 -1.10
C LEU A 536 -6.92 -16.59 -2.18
N PRO A 537 -6.22 -17.19 -3.16
CA PRO A 537 -5.63 -16.44 -4.26
C PRO A 537 -6.73 -15.83 -5.15
N LEU A 538 -6.58 -14.54 -5.46
CA LEU A 538 -7.51 -13.79 -6.30
C LEU A 538 -7.74 -14.45 -7.66
N GLY A 539 -6.71 -15.09 -8.23
CA GLY A 539 -6.80 -15.76 -9.53
C GLY A 539 -7.80 -16.91 -9.57
N ASP A 540 -7.93 -17.67 -8.47
CA ASP A 540 -8.85 -18.81 -8.40
C ASP A 540 -10.31 -18.33 -8.27
N ILE A 541 -10.52 -17.22 -7.55
CA ILE A 541 -11.84 -16.60 -7.37
C ILE A 541 -12.32 -15.93 -8.66
N LEU A 542 -11.42 -15.35 -9.46
CA LEU A 542 -11.79 -14.77 -10.77
C LEU A 542 -12.24 -15.81 -11.80
N GLN A 543 -11.85 -17.08 -11.64
CA GLN A 543 -12.25 -18.17 -12.53
C GLN A 543 -13.59 -18.80 -12.15
N GLN A 544 -13.98 -18.71 -10.87
CA GLN A 544 -15.27 -19.17 -10.34
C GLN A 544 -16.33 -18.11 -10.53
#